data_AF-A0AAJ2G255-F1
#
_entry.id   AF-A0AAJ2G255-F1
#
_cell.length_a   1.000
_cell.length_b   1.000
_cell.length_c   1.000
_cell.angle_alpha   90.00
_cell.angle_beta   90.00
_cell.angle_gamma   90.00
#
_symmetry.space_group_name_H-M   'P 1'
#
loop_
_entity.id
_entity.type
_entity.pdbx_description
1 polymer ?
#
loop_
_entity_poly.entity_id
_entity_poly.type
_entity_poly.pdbx_seq_one_letter_code
_entity_poly.pdbx_strand_id
1 'polypeptide(L)'
;MLSFAFSGCVLDYSSFARTRIATTRFDNCSLRNVNFNGADLTGSSFANCDLSAARFDKSILDDADFKSAYNFTIDPRLNRIKNASFSSHNITGLLDRFDIQVHEPQSYCEQILDVLILPEF
;
A
#
# COMPACT_ATOMS: atom_id res chain seq x y z
N MET A 1 -13.79 12.84 17.64
CA MET A 1 -13.67 12.26 16.28
C MET A 1 -14.10 10.81 16.35
N LEU A 2 -14.76 10.31 15.31
CA LEU A 2 -15.11 8.91 15.19
C LEU A 2 -13.94 8.18 14.52
N SER A 3 -13.42 7.15 15.19
CA SER A 3 -12.42 6.25 14.63
C SER A 3 -12.83 4.81 14.89
N PHE A 4 -12.42 3.91 14.01
CA PHE A 4 -12.69 2.48 14.12
C PHE A 4 -11.38 1.69 14.28
N ALA A 5 -11.51 0.45 14.72
CA ALA A 5 -10.42 -0.51 14.71
C ALA A 5 -10.96 -1.85 14.19
N PHE A 6 -10.36 -2.34 13.10
CA PHE A 6 -10.65 -3.63 12.51
C PHE A 6 -9.38 -4.47 12.56
N SER A 7 -9.51 -5.71 13.04
CA SER A 7 -8.37 -6.63 13.16
C SER A 7 -8.75 -8.00 12.63
N GLY A 8 -8.02 -8.52 11.64
CA GLY A 8 -8.31 -9.82 11.02
C GLY A 8 -9.65 -9.88 10.30
N CYS A 9 -10.24 -8.74 9.94
CA CYS A 9 -11.56 -8.69 9.32
C CYS A 9 -11.48 -8.90 7.80
N VAL A 10 -12.51 -9.55 7.25
CA VAL A 10 -12.77 -9.54 5.80
C VAL A 10 -13.80 -8.44 5.53
N LEU A 11 -13.36 -7.38 4.88
CA LEU A 11 -14.15 -6.19 4.54
C LEU A 11 -14.27 -6.01 3.03
N ASP A 12 -13.98 -7.04 2.24
CA ASP A 12 -14.02 -7.01 0.79
C ASP A 12 -15.36 -6.46 0.27
N TYR A 13 -15.31 -5.68 -0.81
CA TYR A 13 -16.47 -5.04 -1.45
C TYR A 13 -17.27 -4.06 -0.58
N SER A 14 -16.84 -3.80 0.66
CA SER A 14 -17.46 -2.77 1.51
C SER A 14 -17.26 -1.36 0.95
N SER A 15 -18.04 -0.41 1.47
CA SER A 15 -17.99 0.98 1.04
C SER A 15 -17.87 1.92 2.23
N PHE A 16 -16.79 2.69 2.23
CA PHE A 16 -16.54 3.82 3.13
C PHE A 16 -16.51 5.15 2.35
N ALA A 17 -17.05 5.16 1.13
CA ALA A 17 -17.02 6.32 0.26
C ALA A 17 -17.62 7.57 0.95
N ARG A 18 -16.90 8.69 0.84
CA ARG A 18 -17.29 10.00 1.41
C ARG A 18 -17.51 10.00 2.94
N THR A 19 -17.02 8.99 3.65
CA THR A 19 -17.05 8.98 5.10
C THR A 19 -15.87 9.77 5.68
N ARG A 20 -16.02 10.23 6.93
CA ARG A 20 -14.89 10.76 7.72
C ARG A 20 -14.56 9.76 8.81
N ILE A 21 -13.51 8.98 8.56
CA ILE A 21 -13.04 7.89 9.43
C ILE A 21 -11.54 8.04 9.70
N ALA A 22 -11.11 9.29 9.92
CA ALA A 22 -9.74 9.61 10.31
C ALA A 22 -9.27 8.77 11.50
N THR A 23 -7.98 8.49 11.54
CA THR A 23 -7.29 7.67 12.56
C THR A 23 -7.84 6.25 12.74
N THR A 24 -8.56 5.73 11.75
CA THR A 24 -9.03 4.34 11.76
C THR A 24 -7.87 3.38 11.56
N ARG A 25 -7.88 2.26 12.30
CA ARG A 25 -6.88 1.20 12.16
C ARG A 25 -7.48 -0.01 11.47
N PHE A 26 -6.84 -0.43 10.38
CA PHE A 26 -7.07 -1.71 9.72
C PHE A 26 -5.80 -2.55 9.89
N ASP A 27 -5.89 -3.61 10.70
CA ASP A 27 -4.76 -4.47 11.01
C ASP A 27 -5.04 -5.89 10.48
N ASN A 28 -4.18 -6.40 9.58
CA ASN A 28 -4.30 -7.73 8.98
C ASN A 28 -5.69 -7.98 8.34
N CYS A 29 -6.29 -6.97 7.70
CA CYS A 29 -7.61 -7.07 7.10
C CYS A 29 -7.52 -7.36 5.59
N SER A 30 -8.55 -8.02 5.06
CA SER A 30 -8.81 -8.06 3.62
C SER A 30 -9.70 -6.88 3.26
N LEU A 31 -9.21 -5.99 2.40
CA LEU A 31 -9.88 -4.77 1.95
C LEU A 31 -10.00 -4.75 0.41
N ARG A 32 -10.20 -5.93 -0.20
CA ARG A 32 -10.24 -6.05 -1.65
C ARG A 32 -11.49 -5.40 -2.21
N ASN A 33 -11.36 -4.67 -3.32
CA ASN A 33 -12.47 -3.98 -3.97
C ASN A 33 -13.23 -2.99 -3.05
N VAL A 34 -12.64 -2.55 -1.94
CA VAL A 34 -13.27 -1.60 -1.03
C VAL A 34 -13.33 -0.22 -1.68
N ASN A 35 -14.47 0.44 -1.49
CA ASN A 35 -14.68 1.80 -1.98
C ASN A 35 -14.35 2.83 -0.90
N PHE A 36 -13.16 3.43 -0.95
CA PHE A 36 -12.76 4.56 -0.13
C PHE A 36 -12.92 5.92 -0.85
N ASN A 37 -13.50 5.98 -2.05
CA ASN A 37 -13.56 7.22 -2.84
C ASN A 37 -14.13 8.41 -2.05
N GLY A 38 -13.40 9.52 -2.01
CA GLY A 38 -13.80 10.73 -1.29
C GLY A 38 -13.73 10.63 0.23
N ALA A 39 -13.18 9.55 0.79
CA ALA A 39 -13.10 9.38 2.25
C ALA A 39 -12.02 10.28 2.85
N ASP A 40 -12.25 10.72 4.08
CA ASP A 40 -11.23 11.31 4.94
C ASP A 40 -10.68 10.23 5.86
N LEU A 41 -9.47 9.77 5.51
CA LEU A 41 -8.70 8.72 6.15
C LEU A 41 -7.43 9.30 6.80
N THR A 42 -7.41 10.60 7.09
CA THR A 42 -6.25 11.28 7.70
C THR A 42 -5.72 10.49 8.91
N GLY A 43 -4.44 10.15 8.92
CA GLY A 43 -3.78 9.40 9.99
C GLY A 43 -4.23 7.94 10.16
N SER A 44 -4.93 7.36 9.19
CA SER A 44 -5.36 5.95 9.25
C SER A 44 -4.20 4.98 8.97
N SER A 45 -4.28 3.76 9.50
CA SER A 45 -3.27 2.71 9.30
C SER A 45 -3.86 1.53 8.53
N PHE A 46 -3.10 0.99 7.58
CA PHE A 46 -3.45 -0.18 6.77
C PHE A 46 -2.43 -1.33 6.97
N ALA A 47 -2.07 -1.61 8.23
CA ALA A 47 -1.03 -2.56 8.56
C ALA A 47 -1.36 -3.96 8.03
N ASN A 48 -0.48 -4.51 7.20
CA ASN A 48 -0.58 -5.86 6.63
C ASN A 48 -1.91 -6.13 5.91
N CYS A 49 -2.52 -5.10 5.32
CA CYS A 49 -3.80 -5.22 4.64
C CYS A 49 -3.63 -5.48 3.14
N ASP A 50 -4.47 -6.36 2.60
CA ASP A 50 -4.64 -6.54 1.16
C ASP A 50 -5.59 -5.46 0.61
N LEU A 51 -5.05 -4.54 -0.21
CA LEU A 51 -5.80 -3.45 -0.82
C LEU A 51 -6.05 -3.68 -2.32
N SER A 52 -6.02 -4.94 -2.79
CA SER A 52 -6.25 -5.28 -4.20
C SER A 52 -7.54 -4.65 -4.73
N ALA A 53 -7.42 -3.84 -5.77
CA ALA A 53 -8.53 -3.10 -6.39
C ALA A 53 -9.33 -2.19 -5.44
N ALA A 54 -8.79 -1.83 -4.28
CA ALA A 54 -9.36 -0.78 -3.44
C ALA A 54 -9.30 0.57 -4.17
N ARG A 55 -10.36 1.36 -4.06
CA ARG A 55 -10.48 2.63 -4.78
C ARG A 55 -10.37 3.79 -3.81
N PHE A 56 -9.44 4.69 -4.08
CA PHE A 56 -9.16 5.84 -3.22
C PHE A 56 -9.48 7.19 -3.89
N ASP A 57 -10.03 7.27 -5.10
CA ASP A 57 -10.16 8.53 -5.85
C ASP A 57 -10.74 9.69 -5.00
N LYS A 58 -10.06 10.85 -5.02
CA LYS A 58 -10.46 12.07 -4.30
C LYS A 58 -10.46 11.94 -2.77
N SER A 59 -9.66 11.04 -2.21
CA SER A 59 -9.57 10.85 -0.76
C SER A 59 -8.51 11.73 -0.09
N ILE A 60 -8.64 11.88 1.22
CA ILE A 60 -7.63 12.49 2.08
C ILE A 60 -6.90 11.37 2.83
N LEU A 61 -5.63 11.19 2.50
CA LEU A 61 -4.71 10.19 3.03
C LEU A 61 -3.52 10.85 3.74
N ASP A 62 -3.67 12.10 4.14
CA ASP A 62 -2.62 12.82 4.87
C ASP A 62 -2.23 12.02 6.13
N ASP A 63 -0.94 11.91 6.40
CA ASP A 63 -0.37 11.18 7.54
C ASP A 63 -0.77 9.69 7.63
N ALA A 64 -1.38 9.11 6.58
CA ALA A 64 -1.78 7.71 6.57
C ALA A 64 -0.57 6.75 6.47
N ASP A 65 -0.65 5.60 7.13
CA ASP A 65 0.40 4.59 7.14
C ASP A 65 0.04 3.41 6.21
N PHE A 66 0.80 3.27 5.13
CA PHE A 66 0.73 2.18 4.16
C PHE A 66 2.00 1.31 4.16
N LYS A 67 2.94 1.46 5.11
CA LYS A 67 4.28 0.83 5.03
C LYS A 67 4.25 -0.68 4.79
N SER A 68 3.29 -1.39 5.38
CA SER A 68 3.12 -2.85 5.21
C SER A 68 1.85 -3.24 4.46
N ALA A 69 1.11 -2.26 3.92
CA ALA A 69 0.00 -2.55 3.02
C ALA A 69 0.53 -3.03 1.66
N TYR A 70 -0.26 -3.84 0.96
CA TYR A 70 0.12 -4.41 -0.33
C TYR A 70 -1.03 -4.37 -1.34
N ASN A 71 -0.69 -4.46 -2.63
CA ASN A 71 -1.59 -4.47 -3.78
C ASN A 71 -2.50 -3.23 -3.93
N PHE A 72 -2.15 -2.09 -3.32
CA PHE A 72 -2.87 -0.84 -3.56
C PHE A 72 -2.41 -0.18 -4.86
N THR A 73 -3.33 0.54 -5.49
CA THR A 73 -3.01 1.55 -6.49
C THR A 73 -3.59 2.88 -6.01
N ILE A 74 -2.74 3.88 -5.76
CA ILE A 74 -3.15 5.20 -5.30
C ILE A 74 -2.54 6.24 -6.23
N ASP A 75 -3.37 6.96 -6.99
CA ASP A 75 -2.91 8.07 -7.83
C ASP A 75 -2.66 9.32 -6.97
N PRO A 76 -1.40 9.78 -6.81
CA PRO A 76 -1.10 10.97 -6.01
C PRO A 76 -1.71 12.26 -6.55
N ARG A 77 -2.10 12.30 -7.83
CA ARG A 77 -2.72 13.49 -8.46
C ARG A 77 -4.19 13.63 -8.08
N LEU A 78 -4.83 12.52 -7.72
CA LEU A 78 -6.24 12.48 -7.36
C LEU A 78 -6.46 12.50 -5.84
N ASN A 79 -5.39 12.41 -5.04
CA ASN A 79 -5.46 12.20 -3.60
C ASN A 79 -4.59 13.19 -2.84
N ARG A 80 -5.00 13.56 -1.62
CA ARG A 80 -4.10 14.27 -0.69
C ARG A 80 -3.30 13.23 0.07
N ILE A 81 -1.98 13.22 -0.08
CA ILE A 81 -1.07 12.22 0.51
C ILE A 81 0.05 12.87 1.33
N LYS A 82 -0.19 14.07 1.88
CA LYS A 82 0.86 14.80 2.60
C LYS A 82 1.32 13.96 3.80
N ASN A 83 2.63 13.73 3.93
CA ASN A 83 3.22 12.90 4.99
C ASN A 83 2.75 11.43 5.03
N ALA A 84 2.02 10.95 4.01
CA ALA A 84 1.66 9.54 3.95
C ALA A 84 2.94 8.69 3.86
N SER A 85 2.96 7.59 4.60
CA SER A 85 4.15 6.74 4.74
C SER A 85 4.01 5.46 3.91
N PHE A 86 5.00 5.21 3.06
CA PHE A 86 5.09 4.04 2.18
C PHE A 86 6.45 3.36 2.38
N SER A 87 6.59 2.10 1.96
CA SER A 87 7.87 1.40 1.95
C SER A 87 8.47 1.38 0.54
N SER A 88 9.78 1.13 0.44
CA SER A 88 10.46 0.97 -0.85
C SER A 88 9.84 -0.15 -1.70
N HIS A 89 9.32 -1.19 -1.05
CA HIS A 89 8.76 -2.37 -1.72
C HIS A 89 7.36 -2.13 -2.29
N ASN A 90 6.57 -1.23 -1.70
CA ASN A 90 5.20 -0.98 -2.15
C ASN A 90 5.01 0.36 -2.86
N ILE A 91 6.08 1.12 -3.05
CA ILE A 91 6.02 2.41 -3.75
C ILE A 91 5.52 2.28 -5.20
N THR A 92 5.67 1.09 -5.80
CA THR A 92 5.13 0.74 -7.12
C THR A 92 3.62 1.00 -7.21
N GLY A 93 2.86 0.85 -6.12
CA GLY A 93 1.43 1.16 -6.07
C GLY A 93 1.10 2.64 -6.30
N LEU A 94 2.07 3.55 -6.17
CA LEU A 94 1.90 4.97 -6.54
C LEU A 94 2.27 5.24 -8.01
N LEU A 95 3.04 4.35 -8.62
CA LEU A 95 3.65 4.53 -9.94
C LEU A 95 2.86 3.84 -11.06
N ASP A 96 1.96 2.93 -10.71
CA ASP A 96 1.16 2.09 -11.61
C ASP A 96 0.47 2.87 -12.73
N ARG A 97 -0.05 4.07 -12.44
CA ARG A 97 -0.74 4.94 -13.43
C ARG A 97 0.17 5.70 -14.39
N PHE A 98 1.48 5.63 -14.19
CA PHE A 98 2.45 6.36 -14.98
C PHE A 98 3.21 5.46 -15.97
N ASP A 99 2.85 4.17 -16.05
CA ASP A 99 3.52 3.17 -16.88
C ASP A 99 5.04 3.08 -16.61
N ILE A 100 5.45 3.38 -15.37
CA ILE A 100 6.85 3.35 -14.93
C ILE A 100 7.21 1.93 -14.50
N GLN A 101 8.26 1.38 -15.10
CA GLN A 101 8.84 0.10 -14.68
C GLN A 101 9.85 0.34 -13.55
N VAL A 102 9.64 -0.32 -12.41
CA VAL A 102 10.59 -0.32 -11.29
C VAL A 102 11.40 -1.61 -11.35
N HIS A 103 12.71 -1.48 -11.49
CA HIS A 103 13.63 -2.60 -11.42
C HIS A 103 14.38 -2.54 -10.10
N GLU A 104 14.42 -3.64 -9.36
CA GLU A 104 15.36 -3.76 -8.27
C GLU A 104 16.77 -3.92 -8.86
N PRO A 105 17.77 -3.19 -8.34
CA PRO A 105 19.15 -3.43 -8.75
C PRO A 105 19.49 -4.89 -8.44
N GLN A 106 19.98 -5.61 -9.45
CA GLN A 106 20.44 -6.99 -9.28
C GLN A 106 21.45 -7.04 -8.13
N SER A 107 21.12 -7.82 -7.11
CA SER A 107 22.01 -8.03 -5.97
C SER A 107 23.20 -8.83 -6.46
N TYR A 108 24.37 -8.19 -6.61
CA TYR A 108 25.61 -8.82 -7.06
C TYR A 108 26.18 -9.86 -6.06
N CYS A 109 25.47 -10.14 -4.95
CA CYS A 109 25.97 -10.97 -3.87
C CYS A 109 25.98 -12.48 -4.18
N GLU A 110 25.22 -12.95 -5.19
CA GLU A 110 25.19 -14.40 -5.51
C GLU A 110 26.26 -14.84 -6.53
N GLN A 111 26.97 -13.93 -7.19
CA GLN A 111 27.95 -14.29 -8.24
C GLN A 111 29.32 -14.76 -7.71
N ILE A 112 29.55 -14.79 -6.38
CA ILE A 112 30.83 -15.24 -5.81
C ILE A 112 30.84 -16.74 -5.53
N LEU A 113 29.67 -17.43 -5.46
CA LEU A 113 29.67 -18.89 -5.26
C LEU A 113 29.95 -19.70 -6.54
N ASP A 114 29.70 -19.16 -7.73
CA ASP A 114 29.92 -19.90 -9.00
C ASP A 114 31.39 -19.84 -9.49
N VAL A 115 32.25 -19.01 -8.88
CA VAL A 115 33.68 -18.90 -9.28
C VAL A 115 34.60 -19.81 -8.45
N LEU A 116 34.11 -20.42 -7.37
CA LEU A 116 34.90 -21.30 -6.49
C LEU A 116 34.81 -22.80 -6.84
N ILE A 117 34.13 -23.17 -7.93
CA ILE A 117 34.12 -24.54 -8.46
C ILE A 117 34.77 -24.56 -9.84
N LEU A 118 36.05 -24.23 -9.90
CA LEU A 118 36.90 -24.75 -10.98
C LEU A 118 37.48 -26.08 -10.47
N PRO A 119 37.20 -27.23 -11.12
CA PRO A 119 38.09 -28.35 -10.97
C PRO A 119 39.41 -27.96 -11.63
N GLU A 120 40.49 -27.91 -10.85
CA GLU A 120 41.81 -28.24 -11.41
C GLU A 120 41.65 -29.61 -12.08
N PHE A 121 41.77 -29.65 -13.41
CA PHE A 121 42.37 -30.69 -14.28
C PHE A 121 41.90 -30.52 -15.72
#